data_AF-A0AAV5YJ99-F1
#
_entry.id   AF-A0AAV5YJ99-F1
#
_cell.length_a   1.000
_cell.length_b   1.000
_cell.length_c   1.000
_cell.angle_alpha   90.00
_cell.angle_beta   90.00
_cell.angle_gamma   90.00
#
_symmetry.space_group_name_H-M   'P 1'
#
loop_
_entity.id
_entity.type
_entity.pdbx_description
1 polymer ?
#
loop_
_entity_poly.entity_id
_entity_poly.type
_entity_poly.pdbx_seq_one_letter_code
_entity_poly.pdbx_strand_id
1 'polypeptide(L)'
;MTVDARAGKPPEPSRLANIPRLMTAYYVRRPDPAILEQRVAFGTSGHRGSALDGAFNEAHILAITQAICQYRRERRIDGPLFLGIDTHALSESAFASALEVLAANRVDV
;
A
#
# COMPACT_ATOMS: atom_id res chain seq x y z
N MET A 1 3.66 23.06 -21.43
CA MET A 1 2.74 22.02 -20.93
C MET A 1 1.69 21.77 -21.98
N THR A 2 1.69 20.59 -22.60
CA THR A 2 0.61 20.15 -23.47
C THR A 2 -0.47 19.52 -22.58
N VAL A 3 -1.63 20.17 -22.52
CA VAL A 3 -2.78 19.68 -21.75
C VAL A 3 -3.52 18.63 -22.59
N ASP A 4 -3.89 17.50 -21.99
CA ASP A 4 -4.69 16.45 -22.66
C ASP A 4 -5.99 17.07 -23.18
N ALA A 5 -6.37 16.76 -24.43
CA ALA A 5 -7.58 17.28 -25.08
C ALA A 5 -8.90 16.94 -24.36
N ARG A 6 -8.84 16.07 -23.35
CA ARG A 6 -9.97 15.61 -22.53
C ARG A 6 -9.86 16.08 -21.07
N ALA A 7 -8.93 16.98 -20.73
CA ALA A 7 -8.88 17.59 -19.41
C ALA A 7 -10.23 18.24 -19.04
N GLY A 8 -10.70 17.99 -17.82
CA GLY A 8 -12.00 18.47 -17.32
C GLY A 8 -13.24 17.71 -17.83
N LYS A 9 -13.08 16.68 -18.66
CA LYS A 9 -14.20 15.84 -19.14
C LYS A 9 -14.37 14.58 -18.28
N PRO A 10 -15.58 14.00 -18.18
CA PRO A 10 -15.79 12.70 -17.54
C PRO A 10 -14.88 11.61 -18.14
N PRO A 11 -14.43 10.63 -17.34
CA PRO A 11 -13.64 9.53 -17.85
C PRO A 11 -14.47 8.60 -18.73
N GLU A 12 -13.91 8.20 -19.86
CA GLU A 12 -14.47 7.13 -20.68
C GLU A 12 -14.36 5.78 -19.95
N PRO A 13 -15.32 4.85 -20.12
CA PRO A 13 -15.27 3.54 -19.48
C PRO A 13 -13.96 2.77 -19.73
N SER A 14 -13.36 2.93 -20.91
CA SER A 14 -12.09 2.29 -21.29
C SER A 14 -10.87 2.76 -20.50
N ARG A 15 -10.99 3.86 -19.73
CA ARG A 15 -9.93 4.38 -18.86
C ARG A 15 -10.07 3.95 -17.40
N LEU A 16 -11.18 3.30 -17.05
CA LEU A 16 -11.41 2.87 -15.68
C LEU A 16 -10.53 1.66 -15.37
N ALA A 17 -9.98 1.62 -14.14
CA ALA A 17 -9.19 0.49 -13.69
C ALA A 17 -10.07 -0.75 -13.50
N ASN A 18 -9.55 -1.92 -13.87
CA ASN A 18 -10.17 -3.19 -13.51
C ASN A 18 -9.83 -3.51 -12.05
N ILE A 19 -10.74 -3.17 -11.14
CA ILE A 19 -10.53 -3.30 -9.69
C ILE A 19 -10.30 -4.76 -9.26
N PRO A 20 -11.09 -5.77 -9.71
CA PRO A 20 -10.81 -7.16 -9.38
C PRO A 20 -9.40 -7.62 -9.78
N ARG A 21 -8.91 -7.20 -10.96
CA ARG A 21 -7.56 -7.53 -11.41
C ARG A 21 -6.49 -6.84 -10.57
N LEU A 22 -6.71 -5.58 -10.19
CA LEU A 22 -5.82 -4.81 -9.32
C LEU A 22 -5.71 -5.46 -7.93
N MET A 23 -6.84 -5.83 -7.34
CA MET A 23 -6.92 -6.53 -6.05
C MET A 23 -6.27 -7.90 -6.11
N THR A 24 -6.54 -8.69 -7.16
CA THR A 24 -5.90 -10.00 -7.33
C THR A 24 -4.38 -9.86 -7.41
N ALA A 25 -3.89 -8.87 -8.18
CA ALA A 25 -2.46 -8.61 -8.32
C ALA A 25 -1.79 -8.30 -6.97
N TYR A 26 -2.48 -7.63 -6.04
CA TYR A 26 -1.93 -7.29 -4.72
C TYR A 26 -1.49 -8.54 -3.96
N TYR A 27 -2.30 -9.61 -3.99
CA TYR A 27 -2.06 -10.85 -3.27
C TYR A 27 -1.16 -11.83 -4.05
N VAL A 28 -1.37 -11.97 -5.37
CA VAL A 28 -0.70 -13.05 -6.12
C VAL A 28 0.67 -12.65 -6.66
N ARG A 29 0.94 -11.36 -6.87
CA ARG A 29 2.25 -10.91 -7.35
C ARG A 29 3.19 -10.68 -6.18
N ARG A 30 4.40 -11.18 -6.33
CA ARG A 30 5.50 -10.96 -5.39
C ARG A 30 6.49 -9.97 -5.99
N PRO A 31 6.86 -8.89 -5.28
CA PRO A 31 7.91 -8.00 -5.73
C PRO A 31 9.25 -8.74 -5.81
N ASP A 32 10.02 -8.42 -6.84
CA ASP A 32 11.39 -8.85 -7.01
C ASP A 32 12.33 -7.76 -6.46
N PRO A 33 13.04 -8.01 -5.34
CA PRO A 33 13.96 -7.04 -4.76
C PRO A 33 15.18 -6.75 -5.66
N ALA A 34 15.45 -7.54 -6.68
CA ALA A 34 16.47 -7.20 -7.68
C ALA A 34 16.07 -6.00 -8.54
N ILE A 35 14.76 -5.75 -8.71
CA ILE A 35 14.21 -4.63 -9.48
C ILE A 35 14.02 -3.43 -8.56
N LEU A 36 14.69 -2.31 -8.87
CA LEU A 36 14.71 -1.13 -8.01
C LEU A 36 13.30 -0.57 -7.78
N GLU A 37 12.48 -0.56 -8.82
CA GLU A 37 11.12 -0.01 -8.84
C GLU A 37 10.13 -0.82 -7.99
N GLN A 38 10.44 -2.08 -7.69
CA GLN A 38 9.61 -2.97 -6.87
C GLN A 38 10.06 -3.01 -5.40
N ARG A 39 11.04 -2.19 -5.02
CA ARG A 39 11.47 -2.10 -3.62
C ARG A 39 10.57 -1.16 -2.84
N VAL A 40 10.54 -1.36 -1.53
CA VAL A 40 9.98 -0.37 -0.61
C VAL A 40 10.79 0.93 -0.72
N ALA A 41 10.10 2.00 -1.09
CA ALA A 41 10.58 3.37 -1.06
C ALA A 41 9.70 4.19 -0.11
N PHE A 42 10.09 4.26 1.17
CA PHE A 42 9.30 4.91 2.22
C PHE A 42 9.83 6.33 2.50
N GLY A 43 9.28 7.32 1.78
CA GLY A 43 9.71 8.72 1.83
C GLY A 43 8.87 9.59 2.76
N THR A 44 8.87 10.91 2.52
CA THR A 44 8.10 11.89 3.31
C THR A 44 6.59 11.63 3.29
N SER A 45 6.08 11.02 2.22
CA SER A 45 4.67 10.64 2.06
C SER A 45 4.44 9.12 2.17
N GLY A 46 5.34 8.41 2.86
CA GLY A 46 5.33 6.95 2.96
C GLY A 46 5.75 6.28 1.65
N HIS A 47 5.28 5.05 1.46
CA HIS A 47 5.50 4.25 0.25
C HIS A 47 4.24 4.24 -0.62
N ARG A 48 4.44 4.35 -1.94
CA ARG A 48 3.37 4.38 -2.95
C ARG A 48 3.79 3.53 -4.14
N GLY A 49 2.81 2.95 -4.82
CA GLY A 49 3.01 2.15 -6.03
C GLY A 49 1.69 1.55 -6.50
N SER A 50 1.77 0.57 -7.40
CA SER A 50 0.61 -0.20 -7.86
C SER A 50 0.85 -1.70 -7.67
N ALA A 51 -0.21 -2.46 -7.46
CA ALA A 51 -0.08 -3.91 -7.47
C ALA A 51 0.24 -4.44 -8.89
N LEU A 52 -0.11 -3.69 -9.93
CA LEU A 52 0.04 -4.11 -11.34
C LEU A 52 1.47 -4.01 -11.87
N ASP A 53 2.32 -3.19 -11.27
CA ASP A 53 3.75 -3.07 -11.59
C ASP A 53 4.66 -3.76 -10.57
N GLY A 54 4.07 -4.32 -9.50
CA GLY A 54 4.82 -5.00 -8.46
C GLY A 54 5.40 -4.06 -7.40
N ALA A 55 4.94 -2.79 -7.35
CA ALA A 55 5.46 -1.78 -6.42
C ALA A 55 4.51 -1.48 -5.24
N PHE A 56 3.37 -2.17 -5.13
CA PHE A 56 2.46 -2.08 -3.97
C PHE A 56 1.63 -3.37 -3.85
N ASN A 57 2.19 -4.34 -3.15
CA ASN A 57 1.66 -5.70 -2.99
C ASN A 57 1.75 -6.11 -1.52
N GLU A 58 1.10 -7.21 -1.15
CA GLU A 58 1.01 -7.70 0.23
C GLU A 58 2.38 -7.72 0.95
N ALA A 59 3.40 -8.27 0.30
CA ALA A 59 4.76 -8.33 0.86
C ALA A 59 5.32 -6.96 1.29
N HIS A 60 4.98 -5.88 0.58
CA HIS A 60 5.41 -4.52 0.96
C HIS A 60 4.73 -4.09 2.25
N ILE A 61 3.42 -4.29 2.36
CA ILE A 61 2.65 -3.84 3.51
C ILE A 61 3.02 -4.65 4.75
N LEU A 62 3.19 -5.97 4.61
CA LEU A 62 3.69 -6.81 5.69
C LEU A 62 5.05 -6.33 6.20
N ALA A 63 6.00 -6.07 5.30
CA ALA A 63 7.34 -5.62 5.65
C ALA A 63 7.34 -4.22 6.30
N ILE A 64 6.60 -3.27 5.73
CA ILE A 64 6.50 -1.89 6.24
C ILE A 64 5.86 -1.89 7.63
N THR A 65 4.73 -2.57 7.80
CA THR A 65 4.03 -2.60 9.10
C THR A 65 4.89 -3.28 10.16
N GLN A 66 5.61 -4.35 9.81
CA GLN A 66 6.54 -5.00 10.74
C GLN A 66 7.69 -4.07 11.14
N ALA A 67 8.23 -3.29 10.20
CA ALA A 67 9.26 -2.29 10.49
C ALA A 67 8.73 -1.19 11.42
N ILE A 68 7.49 -0.73 11.22
CA ILE A 68 6.82 0.23 12.12
C ILE A 68 6.67 -0.35 13.53
N CYS A 69 6.25 -1.62 13.66
CA CYS A 69 6.14 -2.28 14.97
C CYS A 69 7.50 -2.34 15.69
N GLN A 70 8.57 -2.69 14.96
CA GLN A 70 9.93 -2.73 15.50
C GLN A 70 10.38 -1.34 15.97
N TYR A 71 10.17 -0.32 15.14
CA TYR A 71 10.52 1.05 15.49
C TYR A 71 9.78 1.55 16.73
N ARG A 72 8.46 1.30 16.82
CA ARG A 72 7.66 1.66 18.01
C ARG A 72 8.24 1.04 19.27
N ARG A 73 8.60 -0.25 19.23
CA ARG A 73 9.21 -0.95 20.37
C ARG A 73 10.57 -0.36 20.76
N GLU A 74 11.43 -0.09 19.79
CA GLU A 74 12.75 0.54 20.04
C GLU A 74 12.62 1.94 20.66
N ARG A 75 11.58 2.66 20.26
CA ARG A 75 11.27 4.00 20.79
C ARG A 75 10.38 4.00 22.03
N ARG A 76 10.00 2.83 22.56
CA ARG A 76 9.10 2.67 23.72
C ARG A 76 7.77 3.41 23.54
N ILE A 77 7.18 3.27 22.36
CA ILE A 77 5.87 3.81 22.02
C ILE A 77 4.84 2.70 22.23
N ASP A 78 4.19 2.72 23.39
CA ASP A 78 3.37 1.60 23.85
C ASP A 78 1.85 1.90 23.84
N GLY A 79 1.45 3.14 23.54
CA GLY A 79 0.03 3.52 23.39
C GLY A 79 -0.63 2.96 22.13
N PRO A 80 -1.94 3.16 21.93
CA PRO A 80 -2.67 2.65 20.78
C PRO A 80 -2.18 3.27 19.46
N LEU A 81 -2.40 2.57 18.36
CA LEU A 81 -2.12 3.01 16.99
C LEU A 81 -3.44 3.18 16.24
N PHE A 82 -3.78 4.42 15.93
CA PHE A 82 -4.95 4.71 15.08
C PHE A 82 -4.63 4.38 13.61
N LEU A 83 -5.33 3.40 13.04
CA LEU A 83 -5.18 3.00 11.65
C LEU A 83 -6.34 3.55 10.81
N GLY A 84 -6.01 4.28 9.74
CA GLY A 84 -6.99 4.87 8.83
C GLY A 84 -6.59 4.70 7.37
N ILE A 85 -7.60 4.64 6.49
CA ILE A 85 -7.43 4.51 5.05
C ILE A 85 -8.30 5.49 4.27
N ASP A 86 -7.93 5.71 3.01
CA ASP A 86 -8.75 6.42 2.03
C ASP A 86 -9.56 5.44 1.16
N THR A 87 -10.19 5.96 0.11
CA THR A 87 -11.10 5.19 -0.77
C THR A 87 -10.43 4.53 -1.97
N HIS A 88 -9.10 4.48 -2.05
CA HIS A 88 -8.44 3.73 -3.11
C HIS A 88 -8.64 2.23 -2.91
N ALA A 89 -8.81 1.49 -4.01
CA ALA A 89 -9.08 0.05 -3.94
C ALA A 89 -8.01 -0.74 -3.17
N LEU A 90 -6.73 -0.43 -3.37
CA LEU A 90 -5.64 -1.11 -2.67
C LEU A 90 -5.56 -0.76 -1.17
N SER A 91 -6.21 0.31 -0.73
CA SER A 91 -6.22 0.72 0.67
C SER A 91 -6.95 -0.30 1.55
N GLU A 92 -8.03 -0.91 1.05
CA GLU A 92 -8.74 -2.00 1.74
C GLU A 92 -7.85 -3.22 2.00
N SER A 93 -7.10 -3.66 0.98
CA SER A 93 -6.18 -4.80 1.13
C SER A 93 -5.01 -4.48 2.04
N ALA A 94 -4.45 -3.27 1.90
CA ALA A 94 -3.36 -2.82 2.74
C ALA A 94 -3.77 -2.65 4.21
N PHE A 95 -5.01 -2.20 4.47
CA PHE A 95 -5.56 -2.11 5.83
C PHE A 95 -5.61 -3.48 6.49
N ALA A 96 -6.16 -4.48 5.80
CA ALA A 96 -6.23 -5.85 6.31
C ALA A 96 -4.83 -6.40 6.65
N SER A 97 -3.90 -6.34 5.72
CA SER A 97 -2.51 -6.82 5.93
C SER A 97 -1.80 -6.07 7.06
N ALA A 98 -2.02 -4.77 7.19
CA ALA A 98 -1.45 -3.99 8.29
C ALA A 98 -2.05 -4.41 9.64
N LEU A 99 -3.38 -4.55 9.71
CA LEU A 99 -4.08 -4.96 10.94
C LEU A 99 -3.61 -6.35 11.42
N GLU A 100 -3.41 -7.31 10.51
CA GLU A 100 -2.89 -8.63 10.82
C GLU A 100 -1.51 -8.56 11.50
N VAL A 101 -0.58 -7.79 10.92
CA VAL A 101 0.78 -7.63 11.47
C VAL A 101 0.76 -6.88 12.80
N LEU A 102 -0.06 -5.83 12.92
CA LEU A 102 -0.20 -5.05 14.15
C LEU A 102 -0.74 -5.91 15.29
N ALA A 103 -1.82 -6.65 15.04
CA ALA A 103 -2.40 -7.57 16.01
C ALA A 103 -1.42 -8.67 16.42
N ALA A 104 -0.67 -9.24 15.46
CA ALA A 104 0.36 -10.24 15.73
C ALA A 104 1.50 -9.69 16.61
N ASN A 105 1.83 -8.40 16.48
CA ASN A 105 2.79 -7.70 17.33
C ASN A 105 2.18 -7.16 18.64
N ARG A 106 0.90 -7.47 18.94
CA ARG A 106 0.16 -7.01 20.12
C ARG A 106 0.09 -5.48 20.24
N VAL A 107 0.01 -4.80 19.10
CA VAL A 107 -0.32 -3.37 19.08
C VAL A 107 -1.82 -3.23 19.25
N ASP A 108 -2.25 -2.37 20.18
CA ASP A 108 -3.65 -1.96 20.32
C ASP A 108 -3.98 -1.00 19.16
N VAL A 109 -4.95 -1.37 18.32
CA VAL A 109 -5.31 -0.68 17.07
C VAL A 109 -6.79 -0.36 17.05
#